data_AF-V9LJC7-F1
#
_entry.id   AF-V9LJC7-F1
#
_cell.length_a   1.000
_cell.length_b   1.000
_cell.length_c   1.000
_cell.angle_alpha   90.00
_cell.angle_beta   90.00
_cell.angle_gamma   90.00
#
_symmetry.space_group_name_H-M   'P 1'
#
loop_
_entity.id
_entity.type
_entity.pdbx_description
1 polymer ?
#
loop_
_entity_poly.entity_id
_entity_poly.type
_entity_poly.pdbx_seq_one_letter_code
_entity_poly.pdbx_strand_id
1 'polypeptide(L)'
;MSSPSPAQRLPLACHPSGSHVLSAFLTSPTITASHRAQLSNSFSGQWLTLACSKHGSRVLDQIWNSASSSARQDIAEELAQSEAVLLRDAVGHHIARNLSLSHFIRRRKDWESHQATDSKKRKIFSEILEA
;
A
#
# COMPACT_ATOMS: atom_id res chain seq x y z
N MET A 1 7.13 -17.06 16.90
CA MET A 1 6.89 -17.30 15.46
C MET A 1 7.85 -16.42 14.69
N SER A 2 8.84 -17.01 14.02
CA SER A 2 9.87 -16.25 13.29
C SER A 2 9.22 -15.56 12.07
N SER A 3 9.48 -14.27 11.89
CA SER A 3 9.00 -13.54 10.72
C SER A 3 9.62 -14.13 9.44
N PRO A 4 8.90 -14.18 8.32
CA PRO A 4 9.45 -14.69 7.06
C PRO A 4 10.70 -13.90 6.67
N SER A 5 11.69 -14.59 6.10
CA SER A 5 12.93 -13.96 5.66
C SER A 5 12.63 -12.89 4.60
N PRO A 6 13.44 -11.81 4.49
CA PRO A 6 13.21 -10.75 3.51
C PRO A 6 13.04 -11.28 2.07
N ALA A 7 13.76 -12.35 1.71
CA ALA A 7 13.67 -13.00 0.41
C ALA A 7 12.33 -13.72 0.15
N GLN A 8 11.60 -14.12 1.20
CA GLN A 8 10.34 -14.87 1.09
C GLN A 8 9.09 -13.99 1.16
N ARG A 9 9.22 -12.74 1.61
CA ARG A 9 8.08 -11.82 1.81
C ARG A 9 7.37 -11.46 0.51
N LEU A 10 8.14 -11.08 -0.51
CA LEU A 10 7.60 -10.71 -1.81
C LEU A 10 6.96 -11.90 -2.55
N PRO A 11 7.62 -13.08 -2.66
CA PRO A 11 6.97 -14.27 -3.21
C PRO A 11 5.67 -14.62 -2.48
N LEU A 12 5.65 -14.52 -1.14
CA LEU A 12 4.46 -14.79 -0.36
C LEU A 12 3.33 -13.80 -0.68
N ALA A 13 3.62 -12.50 -0.74
CA ALA A 13 2.63 -11.47 -1.06
C ALA A 13 2.06 -11.59 -2.47
N CYS A 14 2.86 -12.08 -3.42
CA CYS A 14 2.47 -12.30 -4.80
C CYS A 14 1.77 -13.65 -5.04
N HIS A 15 1.77 -14.57 -4.06
CA HIS A 15 1.11 -15.86 -4.17
C HIS A 15 -0.37 -15.76 -3.76
N PRO A 16 -1.32 -16.45 -4.43
CA PRO A 16 -2.74 -16.42 -4.06
C PRO A 16 -2.96 -16.65 -2.55
N SER A 17 -2.48 -17.77 -2.01
CA SER A 17 -2.65 -18.10 -0.59
C SER A 17 -1.95 -17.12 0.34
N GLY A 18 -0.73 -16.68 0.00
CA GLY A 18 0.02 -15.76 0.84
C GLY A 18 -0.60 -14.37 0.88
N SER A 19 -1.13 -13.88 -0.24
CA SER A 19 -1.87 -12.62 -0.31
C SER A 19 -3.11 -12.62 0.60
N HIS A 20 -3.82 -13.76 0.70
CA HIS A 20 -4.96 -13.90 1.62
C HIS A 20 -4.53 -13.90 3.09
N VAL A 21 -3.40 -14.54 3.42
CA VAL A 21 -2.84 -14.50 4.78
C VAL A 21 -2.45 -13.08 5.16
N LEU A 22 -1.76 -12.35 4.26
CA LEU A 22 -1.40 -10.95 4.49
C LEU A 22 -2.63 -10.05 4.57
N SER A 23 -3.65 -10.28 3.74
CA SER A 23 -4.93 -9.59 3.83
C SER A 23 -5.56 -9.78 5.20
N ALA A 24 -5.66 -11.02 5.70
CA ALA A 24 -6.23 -11.30 7.01
C ALA A 24 -5.43 -10.62 8.13
N PHE A 25 -4.10 -10.62 8.02
CA PHE A 25 -3.23 -9.90 8.95
C PHE A 25 -3.47 -8.38 8.92
N LEU A 26 -3.57 -7.79 7.72
CA LEU A 26 -3.84 -6.37 7.48
C LEU A 26 -5.29 -5.96 7.74
N THR A 27 -6.22 -6.86 8.03
CA THR A 27 -7.60 -6.49 8.41
C THR A 27 -7.94 -6.89 9.84
N SER A 28 -7.09 -7.69 10.49
CA SER A 28 -7.37 -8.18 11.84
C SER A 28 -7.38 -7.04 12.89
N PRO A 29 -8.42 -6.93 13.73
CA PRO A 29 -8.52 -5.91 14.78
C PRO A 29 -7.48 -6.12 15.90
N THR A 30 -6.92 -7.33 16.02
CA THR A 30 -5.93 -7.66 17.05
C THR A 30 -4.51 -7.23 16.66
N ILE A 31 -4.27 -6.87 15.41
CA ILE A 31 -2.95 -6.49 14.91
C ILE A 31 -2.79 -4.97 15.01
N THR A 32 -1.80 -4.55 15.79
CA THR A 32 -1.48 -3.14 16.04
C THR A 32 -0.96 -2.42 14.79
N ALA A 33 -1.10 -1.10 14.76
CA ALA A 33 -0.54 -0.24 13.71
C ALA A 33 0.98 -0.42 13.55
N SER A 34 1.70 -0.67 14.66
CA SER A 34 3.15 -0.92 14.62
C SER A 34 3.51 -2.18 13.82
N HIS A 35 2.82 -3.29 14.03
CA HIS A 35 3.06 -4.52 13.28
C HIS A 35 2.71 -4.39 11.79
N ARG A 36 1.67 -3.61 11.46
CA ARG A 36 1.29 -3.29 10.08
C ARG A 36 2.36 -2.42 9.40
N ALA A 37 2.87 -1.42 10.12
CA ALA A 37 3.96 -0.57 9.64
C ALA A 37 5.25 -1.39 9.43
N GLN A 38 5.58 -2.32 10.34
CA GLN A 38 6.72 -3.21 10.17
C GLN A 38 6.59 -4.10 8.93
N LEU A 39 5.39 -4.64 8.67
CA LEU A 39 5.11 -5.38 7.45
C LEU A 39 5.23 -4.47 6.20
N SER A 40 4.68 -3.26 6.24
CA SER A 40 4.81 -2.29 5.15
C SER A 40 6.27 -1.98 4.83
N ASN A 41 7.07 -1.63 5.85
CA ASN A 41 8.49 -1.31 5.70
C ASN A 41 9.30 -2.49 5.14
N SER A 42 8.83 -3.72 5.32
CA SER A 42 9.48 -4.90 4.78
C SER A 42 9.42 -5.02 3.26
N PHE A 43 8.56 -4.25 2.59
CA PHE A 43 8.42 -4.20 1.13
C PHE A 43 9.07 -2.96 0.50
N SER A 44 9.74 -2.11 1.29
CA SER A 44 10.50 -0.97 0.74
C SER A 44 11.57 -1.47 -0.24
N GLY A 45 11.69 -0.78 -1.37
CA GLY A 45 12.51 -1.18 -2.52
C GLY A 45 11.87 -2.23 -3.43
N GLN A 46 10.65 -2.68 -3.12
CA GLN A 46 9.94 -3.73 -3.86
C GLN A 46 8.50 -3.34 -4.24
N TRP A 47 8.11 -2.07 -4.06
CA TRP A 47 6.74 -1.65 -4.29
C TRP A 47 6.31 -1.80 -5.75
N LEU A 48 7.22 -1.56 -6.71
CA LEU A 48 6.95 -1.75 -8.13
C LEU A 48 6.58 -3.21 -8.44
N THR A 49 7.38 -4.17 -7.97
CA THR A 49 7.14 -5.60 -8.20
C THR A 49 5.83 -6.04 -7.57
N LEU A 50 5.50 -5.49 -6.38
CA LEU A 50 4.24 -5.75 -5.71
C LEU A 50 3.06 -5.18 -6.50
N ALA A 51 3.18 -3.95 -7.01
CA ALA A 51 2.15 -3.25 -7.78
C ALA A 51 1.80 -3.94 -9.11
N CYS A 52 2.79 -4.49 -9.81
CA CYS A 52 2.59 -5.20 -11.09
C CYS A 52 2.14 -6.66 -10.91
N SER A 53 2.02 -7.15 -9.68
CA SER A 53 1.56 -8.51 -9.40
C SER A 53 0.03 -8.57 -9.25
N LYS A 54 -0.62 -9.56 -9.87
CA LYS A 54 -2.08 -9.80 -9.76
C LYS A 54 -2.58 -9.89 -8.31
N HIS A 55 -1.79 -10.52 -7.44
CA HIS A 55 -2.13 -10.69 -6.01
C HIS A 55 -1.44 -9.65 -5.14
N GLY A 56 -0.20 -9.27 -5.47
CA GLY A 56 0.55 -8.27 -4.74
C GLY A 56 -0.11 -6.89 -4.75
N SER A 57 -0.74 -6.50 -5.87
CA SER A 57 -1.42 -5.20 -6.00
C SER A 57 -2.52 -5.00 -4.97
N ARG A 58 -3.26 -6.07 -4.62
CA ARG A 58 -4.26 -6.05 -3.55
C ARG A 58 -3.63 -5.85 -2.17
N VAL A 59 -2.49 -6.51 -1.92
CA VAL A 59 -1.74 -6.34 -0.66
C VAL A 59 -1.26 -4.89 -0.55
N LEU A 60 -0.73 -4.32 -1.63
CA LEU A 60 -0.33 -2.91 -1.69
C LEU A 60 -1.51 -1.97 -1.41
N ASP A 61 -2.66 -2.17 -2.05
CA ASP A 61 -3.86 -1.36 -1.80
C ASP A 61 -4.28 -1.41 -0.33
N GLN A 62 -4.24 -2.59 0.30
CA GLN A 62 -4.57 -2.75 1.72
C GLN A 62 -3.57 -2.05 2.65
N ILE A 63 -2.28 -2.19 2.35
CA ILE A 63 -1.23 -1.46 3.07
C ILE A 63 -1.47 0.04 2.94
N TRP A 64 -1.65 0.55 1.72
CA TRP A 64 -1.93 1.95 1.43
C TRP A 64 -3.11 2.50 2.22
N ASN A 65 -4.21 1.73 2.27
CA ASN A 65 -5.43 2.12 2.95
C ASN A 65 -5.26 2.29 4.46
N SER A 66 -4.34 1.54 5.08
CA SER A 66 -4.04 1.60 6.51
C SER A 66 -2.77 2.41 6.85
N ALA A 67 -2.03 2.86 5.84
CA ALA A 67 -0.78 3.59 6.00
C ALA A 67 -0.99 5.02 6.52
N SER A 68 -0.01 5.49 7.30
CA SER A 68 0.09 6.90 7.68
C SER A 68 0.37 7.79 6.45
N SER A 69 0.17 9.10 6.60
CA SER A 69 0.52 10.06 5.57
C SER A 69 1.99 9.99 5.15
N SER A 70 2.90 9.80 6.11
CA SER A 70 4.33 9.63 5.84
C SER A 70 4.62 8.36 5.03
N ALA A 71 4.07 7.21 5.45
CA ALA A 71 4.27 5.95 4.74
C ALA A 71 3.69 5.98 3.31
N ARG A 72 2.55 6.67 3.12
CA ARG A 72 1.99 6.91 1.77
C ARG A 72 2.93 7.75 0.90
N GLN A 73 3.58 8.76 1.46
CA GLN A 73 4.58 9.55 0.74
C GLN A 73 5.77 8.69 0.33
N ASP A 74 6.30 7.86 1.23
CA ASP A 74 7.45 6.98 0.95
C ASP A 74 7.13 5.99 -0.17
N ILE A 75 5.96 5.34 -0.11
CA ILE A 75 5.48 4.43 -1.16
C ILE A 75 5.30 5.15 -2.49
N ALA A 76 4.69 6.34 -2.48
CA ALA A 76 4.46 7.12 -3.70
C ALA A 76 5.77 7.61 -4.33
N GLU A 77 6.75 8.02 -3.51
CA GLU A 77 8.07 8.43 -3.96
C GLU A 77 8.79 7.29 -4.69
N GLU A 78 8.76 6.08 -4.14
CA GLU A 78 9.37 4.91 -4.78
C GLU A 78 8.67 4.57 -6.11
N LEU A 79 7.34 4.52 -6.12
CA LEU A 79 6.58 4.17 -7.32
C LEU A 79 6.64 5.25 -8.41
N ALA A 80 6.78 6.53 -8.04
CA ALA A 80 6.90 7.64 -8.97
C ALA A 80 8.13 7.51 -9.88
N GLN A 81 9.23 6.95 -9.38
CA GLN A 81 10.44 6.69 -10.17
C GLN A 81 10.19 5.71 -11.33
N SER A 82 9.13 4.89 -11.21
CA SER A 82 8.77 3.85 -12.17
C SER A 82 7.37 4.05 -12.77
N GLU A 83 6.86 5.29 -12.79
CA GLU A 83 5.51 5.61 -13.29
C GLU A 83 5.27 5.06 -14.71
N ALA A 84 6.24 5.25 -15.61
CA ALA A 84 6.13 4.78 -17.00
C ALA A 84 5.97 3.26 -17.12
N VAL A 85 6.59 2.50 -16.21
CA VAL A 85 6.45 1.04 -16.15
C VAL A 85 5.07 0.67 -15.63
N LEU A 86 4.63 1.31 -14.54
CA LEU A 86 3.30 1.07 -13.96
C LEU A 86 2.19 1.35 -14.96
N LEU A 87 2.25 2.47 -15.70
CA LEU A 87 1.22 2.83 -16.68
C LEU A 87 1.13 1.87 -17.87
N ARG A 88 2.20 1.13 -18.16
CA ARG A 88 2.23 0.12 -19.23
C ARG A 88 1.87 -1.28 -18.75
N ASP A 89 1.95 -1.53 -17.45
CA ASP A 89 1.63 -2.82 -16.85
C ASP A 89 0.12 -3.03 -16.75
N ALA A 90 -0.35 -4.26 -17.00
CA ALA A 90 -1.76 -4.61 -17.02
C ALA A 90 -2.46 -4.47 -15.65
N VAL A 91 -1.71 -4.53 -14.54
CA VAL A 91 -2.22 -4.37 -13.17
C VAL A 91 -1.72 -3.07 -12.56
N GLY A 92 -0.44 -2.75 -12.76
CA GLY A 92 0.23 -1.59 -12.18
C GLY A 92 -0.43 -0.26 -12.54
N HIS A 93 -1.10 -0.16 -13.70
CA HIS A 93 -1.77 1.08 -14.09
C HIS A 93 -2.94 1.42 -13.14
N HIS A 94 -3.59 0.41 -12.55
CA HIS A 94 -4.63 0.61 -11.55
C HIS A 94 -4.04 1.16 -10.26
N ILE A 95 -2.88 0.66 -9.82
CA ILE A 95 -2.16 1.19 -8.66
C ILE A 95 -1.76 2.65 -8.90
N ALA A 96 -1.17 2.96 -10.05
CA ALA A 96 -0.79 4.34 -10.38
C ALA A 96 -1.98 5.31 -10.31
N ARG A 97 -3.15 4.87 -10.77
CA ARG A 97 -4.40 5.64 -10.67
C ARG A 97 -4.92 5.73 -9.24
N ASN A 98 -4.96 4.62 -8.50
CA ASN A 98 -5.47 4.57 -7.12
C ASN A 98 -4.65 5.49 -6.19
N LEU A 99 -3.33 5.46 -6.34
CA LEU A 99 -2.41 6.29 -5.57
C LEU A 99 -2.34 7.72 -6.13
N SER A 100 -2.99 8.00 -7.27
CA SER A 100 -2.93 9.28 -7.98
C SER A 100 -1.49 9.74 -8.23
N LEU A 101 -0.62 8.83 -8.68
CA LEU A 101 0.83 9.09 -8.83
C LEU A 101 1.13 10.26 -9.76
N SER A 102 0.36 10.45 -10.83
CA SER A 102 0.56 11.60 -11.72
C SER A 102 0.31 12.93 -11.02
N HIS A 103 -0.59 12.98 -10.03
CA HIS A 103 -0.78 14.17 -9.18
C HIS A 103 0.37 14.30 -8.19
N PHE A 104 0.85 13.20 -7.61
CA PHE A 104 2.02 13.22 -6.74
C PHE A 104 3.25 13.84 -7.44
N ILE A 105 3.53 13.41 -8.68
CA ILE A 105 4.67 13.88 -9.47
C ILE A 105 4.52 15.34 -9.89
N ARG A 106 3.34 15.74 -10.38
CA ARG A 106 3.15 17.06 -11.00
C ARG A 106 2.62 18.13 -10.06
N ARG A 107 1.91 17.74 -9.00
CA ARG A 107 1.14 18.61 -8.08
C ARG A 107 1.18 18.07 -6.66
N ARG A 108 2.38 17.90 -6.11
CA ARG A 108 2.61 17.27 -4.80
C ARG A 108 1.77 17.87 -3.66
N LYS A 109 1.67 19.21 -3.58
CA LYS A 109 0.87 19.89 -2.54
C LYS A 109 -0.62 19.54 -2.61
N ASP A 110 -1.19 19.54 -3.82
CA ASP A 110 -2.60 19.18 -4.01
C ASP A 110 -2.83 17.71 -3.66
N TRP A 111 -1.89 16.85 -4.05
CA TRP A 111 -1.92 15.43 -3.70
C TRP A 111 -1.91 15.21 -2.19
N GLU A 112 -1.00 15.87 -1.46
CA GLU A 112 -0.92 15.77 0.00
C GLU A 112 -2.21 16.25 0.68
N SER A 113 -2.79 17.35 0.21
CA SER A 113 -4.07 17.87 0.70
C SER A 113 -5.22 16.88 0.47
N HIS A 114 -5.27 16.26 -0.70
CA HIS A 114 -6.25 15.21 -1.01
C HIS A 114 -6.05 13.97 -0.13
N GLN A 115 -4.82 13.50 0.05
CA GLN A 115 -4.51 12.35 0.92
C GLN A 115 -4.87 12.61 2.38
N ALA A 116 -4.61 13.83 2.88
CA ALA A 116 -4.96 14.22 4.24
C ALA A 116 -6.48 14.27 4.43
N THR A 117 -7.21 14.82 3.46
CA THR A 117 -8.68 14.85 3.47
C THR A 117 -9.28 13.44 3.45
N ASP A 118 -8.77 12.55 2.60
CA ASP A 118 -9.24 11.16 2.52
C ASP A 118 -8.98 10.39 3.83
N SER A 119 -7.79 10.58 4.42
CA SER A 119 -7.45 9.96 5.72
C SER A 119 -8.37 10.44 6.84
N LYS A 120 -8.71 11.73 6.88
CA LYS A 120 -9.68 12.28 7.85
C LYS A 120 -11.07 11.69 7.66
N LYS A 121 -11.56 11.62 6.42
CA LYS A 121 -12.86 11.01 6.10
C LYS A 121 -12.92 9.56 6.59
N ARG A 122 -11.91 8.75 6.27
CA ARG A 122 -11.84 7.35 6.69
C ARG A 122 -11.84 7.19 8.21
N LYS A 123 -11.08 8.03 8.92
CA LYS A 123 -11.06 8.03 10.39
C LYS A 123 -12.45 8.29 10.97
N ILE A 124 -13.13 9.33 10.48
CA ILE A 124 -14.50 9.66 10.90
C ILE A 124 -15.46 8.50 10.62
N PHE A 125 -15.39 7.88 9.43
CA PHE A 125 -16.24 6.74 9.11
C PHE A 125 -15.96 5.51 9.98
N SER A 126 -14.70 5.23 10.34
CA SER A 126 -14.35 4.14 11.27
C SER A 126 -14.95 4.38 12.65
N GLU A 127 -14.83 5.61 13.17
CA GLU A 127 -15.39 6.01 14.47
C GLU A 127 -16.91 5.83 14.52
N ILE A 128 -17.62 6.06 13.40
CA ILE A 128 -19.08 5.84 13.30
C ILE A 128 -19.43 4.35 13.30
N LEU A 129 -18.65 3.52 12.62
CA LEU A 129 -18.92 2.08 12.52
C LEU A 129 -18.56 1.30 13.79
N GLU A 130 -17.71 1.87 14.63
CA GLU A 130 -17.27 1.31 15.91
C GLU A 130 -18.08 1.82 17.11
N ALA A 131 -19.00 2.78 16.90
CA ALA A 131 -19.92 3.33 17.90
C ALA A 131 -21.24 2.56 17.97
#